data_AF-A0A0P6YMB5-F1
#
_entry.id   AF-A0A0P6YMB5-F1
#
_cell.length_a   1.000
_cell.length_b   1.000
_cell.length_c   1.000
_cell.angle_alpha   90.00
_cell.angle_beta   90.00
_cell.angle_gamma   90.00
#
_symmetry.space_group_name_H-M   'P 1'
#
loop_
_entity.id
_entity.type
_entity.pdbx_description
1 polymer ?
#
loop_
_entity_poly.entity_id
_entity_poly.type
_entity_poly.pdbx_seq_one_letter_code
_entity_poly.pdbx_strand_id
1 'polypeptide(L)'
;MEQEALVTRTYRAAIRSGDDYITIEETIALPPTADDAAISQAVETGWRIFRAQQAAVEAQINALRDAHPAINTPRIADPDSPASEKQRSYLEYLINTLAINDGQMQATLQEHNASYETLTKGQASEIIDGLKQQLDQKPATSQASAAAAVAASPNANGTSNMLESTASEPPASTRQLAALQRVAGQQGVDLNAEIRQRFGAQQLDDLSVNEAGALLQELQQRSLRR
;
A
#
# COMPACT_ATOMS: atom_id res chain seq x y z
N MET A 1 -52.72 -15.47 -4.32
CA MET A 1 -51.33 -15.77 -4.69
C MET A 1 -50.92 -16.94 -3.82
N GLU A 2 -51.02 -18.15 -4.35
CA GLU A 2 -50.61 -19.36 -3.65
C GLU A 2 -49.08 -19.35 -3.56
N GLN A 3 -48.53 -19.47 -2.35
CA GLN A 3 -47.10 -19.73 -2.16
C GLN A 3 -46.86 -21.16 -2.63
N GLU A 4 -46.32 -21.33 -3.85
CA GLU A 4 -45.76 -22.61 -4.28
C GLU A 4 -44.71 -23.01 -3.23
N ALA A 5 -44.97 -24.12 -2.53
CA ALA A 5 -43.95 -24.72 -1.69
C ALA A 5 -42.72 -24.98 -2.57
N LEU A 6 -41.53 -24.74 -2.05
CA LEU A 6 -40.26 -24.98 -2.75
C LEU A 6 -39.43 -25.87 -1.84
N VAL A 7 -38.86 -26.94 -2.41
CA VAL A 7 -37.86 -27.78 -1.78
C VAL A 7 -36.50 -27.23 -2.14
N THR A 8 -35.77 -26.79 -1.12
CA THR A 8 -34.46 -26.16 -1.27
C THR A 8 -33.38 -27.16 -0.88
N ARG A 9 -32.43 -27.43 -1.78
CA ARG A 9 -31.24 -28.24 -1.49
C ARG A 9 -30.00 -27.35 -1.56
N THR A 10 -29.30 -27.23 -0.44
CA THR A 10 -28.07 -26.44 -0.32
C THR A 10 -26.86 -27.36 -0.29
N TYR A 11 -25.93 -27.16 -1.22
CA TYR A 11 -24.64 -27.80 -1.26
C TYR A 11 -23.60 -26.85 -0.67
N ARG A 12 -22.87 -27.30 0.36
CA ARG A 12 -21.82 -26.53 1.01
C ARG A 12 -20.49 -27.24 0.86
N ALA A 13 -19.48 -26.51 0.39
CA ALA A 13 -18.09 -26.97 0.35
C ALA A 13 -17.20 -25.96 1.06
N ALA A 14 -16.35 -26.43 1.97
CA ALA A 14 -15.30 -25.61 2.57
C ALA A 14 -13.97 -25.94 1.90
N ILE A 15 -13.33 -24.94 1.33
CA ILE A 15 -12.05 -25.06 0.64
C ILE A 15 -11.01 -24.32 1.47
N ARG A 16 -9.95 -25.03 1.87
CA ARG A 16 -8.80 -24.42 2.54
C ARG A 16 -7.89 -23.78 1.48
N SER A 17 -7.60 -22.49 1.65
CA SER A 17 -6.69 -21.73 0.80
C SER A 17 -5.63 -21.05 1.67
N GLY A 18 -4.45 -21.69 1.80
CA GLY A 18 -3.42 -21.24 2.73
C GLY A 18 -3.85 -21.41 4.19
N ASP A 19 -3.90 -20.31 4.91
CA ASP A 19 -4.39 -20.24 6.31
C ASP A 19 -5.88 -19.89 6.41
N ASP A 20 -6.52 -19.53 5.29
CA ASP A 20 -7.94 -19.17 5.24
C ASP A 20 -8.84 -20.33 4.79
N TYR A 21 -10.12 -20.24 5.15
CA TYR A 21 -11.18 -21.14 4.68
C TYR A 21 -12.22 -20.35 3.89
N ILE A 22 -12.54 -20.83 2.69
CA ILE A 22 -13.58 -20.27 1.82
C ILE A 22 -14.73 -21.26 1.78
N THR A 23 -15.94 -20.79 2.10
CA THR A 23 -17.16 -21.59 1.99
C THR A 23 -17.89 -21.23 0.71
N ILE A 24 -18.15 -22.22 -0.14
CA ILE A 24 -19.03 -22.10 -1.30
C ILE A 24 -20.37 -22.71 -0.94
N GLU A 25 -21.44 -21.91 -1.04
CA GLU A 25 -22.82 -22.37 -0.87
C GLU A 25 -23.58 -22.21 -2.19
N GLU A 26 -24.09 -23.31 -2.73
CA GLU A 26 -24.99 -23.29 -3.88
C GLU A 26 -26.34 -23.86 -3.49
N THR A 27 -27.40 -23.13 -3.84
CA THR A 27 -28.77 -23.46 -3.44
C THR A 27 -29.65 -23.65 -4.66
N ILE A 28 -30.21 -24.84 -4.79
CA ILE A 28 -31.17 -25.18 -5.85
C ILE A 28 -32.55 -25.27 -5.21
N ALA A 29 -33.50 -24.46 -5.69
CA ALA A 29 -34.90 -24.51 -5.28
C ALA A 29 -35.73 -25.17 -6.38
N LEU A 30 -36.42 -26.25 -6.04
CA LEU A 30 -37.31 -26.98 -6.94
C LEU A 30 -38.72 -27.02 -6.35
N PRO A 31 -39.78 -27.01 -7.17
CA PRO A 31 -41.12 -27.27 -6.67
C PRO A 31 -41.20 -28.70 -6.08
N PRO A 32 -42.03 -28.96 -5.05
CA PRO A 32 -42.18 -30.26 -4.40
C PRO A 32 -42.79 -31.32 -5.33
N THR A 33 -43.36 -30.89 -6.45
CA THR A 33 -43.87 -31.74 -7.53
C THR A 33 -42.83 -32.07 -8.60
N ALA A 34 -41.59 -31.59 -8.45
CA ALA A 34 -40.51 -31.88 -9.39
C ALA A 34 -40.25 -33.40 -9.44
N ASP A 35 -40.27 -33.95 -10.65
CA ASP A 35 -39.92 -35.34 -10.90
C ASP A 35 -38.40 -35.53 -10.96
N ASP A 36 -37.95 -36.79 -10.94
CA ASP A 36 -36.53 -37.13 -10.98
C ASP A 36 -35.83 -36.57 -12.22
N ALA A 37 -36.56 -36.41 -13.32
CA ALA A 37 -36.06 -35.81 -14.56
C ALA A 37 -35.75 -34.31 -14.38
N ALA A 38 -36.68 -33.54 -13.79
CA ALA A 38 -36.47 -32.13 -13.47
C ALA A 38 -35.32 -31.94 -12.46
N ILE A 39 -35.21 -32.84 -11.47
CA ILE A 39 -34.09 -32.83 -10.51
C ILE A 39 -32.77 -33.06 -11.23
N SER A 40 -32.70 -34.06 -12.11
CA SER A 40 -31.48 -34.36 -12.88
C SER A 40 -31.06 -33.19 -13.77
N GLN A 41 -32.02 -32.55 -14.45
CA GLN A 41 -31.77 -31.40 -15.32
C GLN A 41 -31.25 -30.18 -14.53
N ALA A 42 -31.80 -29.94 -13.34
CA ALA A 42 -31.34 -28.86 -12.47
C ALA A 42 -29.91 -29.08 -11.99
N VAL A 43 -29.58 -30.32 -11.58
CA VAL A 43 -28.23 -30.70 -11.18
C VAL A 43 -27.24 -30.57 -12.34
N GLU A 44 -27.61 -31.04 -13.54
CA GLU A 44 -26.77 -30.90 -14.74
C GLU A 44 -26.51 -29.43 -15.08
N THR A 45 -27.54 -28.59 -14.95
CA THR A 45 -27.44 -27.14 -15.16
C THR A 45 -26.48 -26.50 -14.15
N GLY A 46 -26.58 -26.85 -12.87
CA GLY A 46 -25.67 -26.37 -11.81
C GLY A 46 -24.23 -26.76 -12.11
N TRP A 47 -23.97 -28.03 -12.46
CA TRP A 47 -22.63 -28.49 -12.84
C TRP A 47 -22.05 -27.75 -14.04
N ARG A 48 -22.89 -27.43 -15.03
CA ARG A 48 -22.46 -26.65 -16.20
C ARG A 48 -22.08 -25.22 -15.81
N ILE A 49 -22.88 -24.57 -14.95
CA ILE A 49 -22.60 -23.22 -14.46
C ILE A 49 -21.31 -23.22 -13.64
N PHE A 50 -21.14 -24.18 -12.73
CA PHE A 50 -19.93 -24.32 -11.92
C PHE A 50 -18.67 -24.44 -12.78
N ARG A 51 -18.67 -25.34 -13.78
CA ARG A 51 -17.51 -25.50 -14.69
C ARG A 51 -17.21 -24.24 -15.48
N ALA A 52 -18.24 -23.52 -15.94
CA ALA A 52 -18.07 -22.26 -16.64
C ALA A 52 -17.44 -21.18 -15.74
N GLN A 53 -17.89 -21.10 -14.47
CA GLN A 53 -17.30 -20.19 -13.48
C GLN A 53 -15.86 -20.56 -13.16
N GLN A 54 -15.55 -21.84 -12.95
CA GLN A 54 -14.19 -22.31 -12.72
C GLN A 54 -13.25 -21.90 -13.86
N ALA A 55 -13.65 -22.14 -15.11
CA ALA A 55 -12.86 -21.77 -16.29
C ALA A 55 -12.66 -20.25 -16.41
N ALA A 56 -13.69 -19.45 -16.09
CA ALA A 56 -13.59 -17.99 -16.10
C ALA A 56 -12.62 -17.47 -15.02
N VAL A 57 -12.65 -18.05 -13.82
CA VAL A 57 -11.72 -17.71 -12.72
C VAL A 57 -10.29 -18.08 -13.10
N GLU A 58 -10.05 -19.27 -13.66
CA GLU A 58 -8.72 -19.66 -14.13
C GLU A 58 -8.19 -18.73 -15.23
N ALA A 59 -9.04 -18.34 -16.18
CA ALA A 59 -8.70 -17.35 -17.21
C ALA A 59 -8.37 -15.99 -16.60
N GLN A 60 -9.12 -15.54 -15.59
CA GLN A 60 -8.84 -14.29 -14.88
C GLN A 60 -7.52 -14.33 -14.10
N ILE A 61 -7.22 -15.44 -13.43
CA ILE A 61 -5.93 -15.64 -12.73
C ILE A 61 -4.77 -15.58 -13.73
N ASN A 62 -4.91 -16.25 -14.87
CA ASN A 62 -3.88 -16.22 -15.91
C ASN A 62 -3.72 -14.80 -16.48
N ALA A 63 -4.82 -14.10 -16.79
CA ALA A 63 -4.77 -12.72 -17.25
C ALA A 63 -4.12 -11.77 -16.23
N LEU A 64 -4.39 -11.96 -14.93
CA LEU A 64 -3.74 -11.18 -13.86
C LEU A 64 -2.24 -11.48 -13.76
N ARG A 65 -1.84 -12.75 -13.92
CA ARG A 65 -0.44 -13.18 -13.94
C ARG A 65 0.30 -12.66 -15.16
N ASP A 66 -0.38 -12.57 -16.31
CA ASP A 66 0.19 -12.03 -17.54
C ASP A 66 0.26 -10.50 -17.50
N ALA A 67 -0.76 -9.83 -16.95
CA ALA A 67 -0.79 -8.38 -16.77
C ALA A 67 0.20 -7.90 -15.70
N HIS A 68 0.46 -8.74 -14.70
CA HIS A 68 1.47 -8.51 -13.67
C HIS A 68 2.48 -9.65 -13.76
N PRO A 69 3.40 -9.63 -14.75
CA PRO A 69 4.55 -10.53 -14.71
C PRO A 69 5.16 -10.33 -13.33
N ALA A 70 5.37 -11.43 -12.59
CA ALA A 70 5.97 -11.37 -11.27
C ALA A 70 7.13 -10.38 -11.34
N ILE A 71 7.10 -9.34 -10.50
CA ILE A 71 8.23 -8.45 -10.35
C ILE A 71 9.37 -9.39 -10.01
N ASN A 72 10.21 -9.69 -10.99
CA ASN A 72 11.47 -10.37 -10.76
C ASN A 72 12.20 -9.37 -9.88
N THR A 73 12.08 -9.51 -8.56
CA THR A 73 13.10 -9.03 -7.67
C THR A 73 14.39 -9.55 -8.28
N PRO A 74 15.32 -8.67 -8.68
CA PRO A 74 16.55 -9.12 -9.31
C PRO A 74 17.19 -10.11 -8.34
N ARG A 75 17.09 -11.41 -8.64
CA ARG A 75 17.79 -12.44 -7.88
C ARG A 75 19.25 -12.05 -7.99
N ILE A 76 19.84 -11.69 -6.86
CA ILE A 76 21.26 -11.39 -6.76
C ILE A 76 21.98 -12.59 -7.38
N ALA A 77 22.63 -12.37 -8.52
CA ALA A 77 23.37 -13.42 -9.20
C ALA A 77 24.55 -13.80 -8.28
N ASP A 78 24.45 -14.98 -7.70
CA ASP A 78 25.41 -15.58 -6.77
C ASP A 78 25.57 -14.75 -5.46
N PRO A 79 24.70 -14.97 -4.45
CA PRO A 79 24.69 -14.17 -3.22
C PRO A 79 25.93 -14.38 -2.35
N ASP A 80 26.62 -15.51 -2.51
CA ASP A 80 27.81 -15.88 -1.73
C ASP A 80 29.11 -15.33 -2.35
N SER A 81 29.05 -14.80 -3.58
CA SER A 81 30.16 -14.09 -4.20
C SER A 81 30.56 -12.84 -3.38
N PRO A 82 31.83 -12.41 -3.43
CA PRO A 82 32.26 -11.16 -2.79
C PRO A 82 31.48 -9.96 -3.34
N ALA A 83 31.18 -9.00 -2.45
CA ALA A 83 30.44 -7.79 -2.76
C ALA A 83 31.06 -7.05 -3.94
N SER A 84 30.22 -6.58 -4.85
CA SER A 84 30.65 -5.81 -6.01
C SER A 84 31.23 -4.46 -5.55
N GLU A 85 32.20 -3.94 -6.30
CA GLU A 85 32.75 -2.59 -6.09
C GLU A 85 31.65 -1.52 -6.00
N LYS A 86 30.61 -1.62 -6.85
CA LYS A 86 29.46 -0.71 -6.81
C LYS A 86 28.69 -0.77 -5.49
N GLN A 87 28.56 -1.96 -4.89
CA GLN A 87 27.88 -2.12 -3.60
C GLN A 87 28.73 -1.53 -2.47
N ARG A 88 30.06 -1.71 -2.52
CA ARG A 88 30.99 -1.12 -1.54
C ARG A 88 31.00 0.41 -1.61
N SER A 89 31.15 0.99 -2.79
CA SER A 89 31.09 2.45 -2.95
C SER A 89 29.75 3.04 -2.50
N TYR A 90 28.65 2.30 -2.70
CA TYR A 90 27.33 2.75 -2.25
C TYR A 90 27.13 2.63 -0.74
N LEU A 91 27.68 1.59 -0.11
CA LEU A 91 27.76 1.49 1.36
C LEU A 91 28.53 2.67 1.94
N GLU A 92 29.68 3.03 1.38
CA GLU A 92 30.46 4.21 1.82
C GLU A 92 29.68 5.51 1.69
N TYR A 93 28.95 5.68 0.58
CA TYR A 93 28.06 6.82 0.40
C TYR A 93 26.98 6.87 1.50
N LEU A 94 26.34 5.75 1.81
CA LEU A 94 25.29 5.68 2.84
C LEU A 94 25.84 5.93 4.24
N ILE A 95 27.01 5.37 4.58
CA ILE A 95 27.70 5.59 5.86
C ILE A 95 27.98 7.09 6.05
N ASN A 96 28.54 7.74 5.02
CA ASN A 96 28.81 9.19 5.05
C ASN A 96 27.53 10.03 5.15
N THR A 97 26.48 9.67 4.39
CA THR A 97 25.22 10.41 4.35
C THR A 97 24.42 10.30 5.65
N LEU A 98 24.43 9.12 6.27
CA LEU A 98 23.73 8.86 7.52
C LEU A 98 24.55 9.28 8.76
N ALA A 99 25.83 9.60 8.58
CA ALA A 99 26.79 9.86 9.66
C ALA A 99 26.86 8.67 10.64
N ILE A 100 26.94 7.46 10.09
CA ILE A 100 27.06 6.22 10.85
C ILE A 100 28.46 6.17 11.46
N ASN A 101 28.53 6.05 12.78
CA ASN A 101 29.80 5.88 13.49
C ASN A 101 30.31 4.44 13.35
N ASP A 102 31.64 4.26 13.47
CA ASP A 102 32.29 2.94 13.33
C ASP A 102 31.65 1.85 14.20
N GLY A 103 31.22 2.18 15.42
CA GLY A 103 30.52 1.25 16.31
C GLY A 103 29.12 0.85 15.83
N GLN A 104 28.39 1.74 15.17
CA GLN A 104 27.08 1.43 14.58
C GLN A 104 27.24 0.55 13.34
N MET A 105 28.25 0.86 12.50
CA MET A 105 28.56 0.02 11.35
C MET A 105 29.00 -1.38 11.78
N GLN A 106 29.82 -1.48 12.83
CA GLN A 106 30.27 -2.77 13.36
C GLN A 106 29.11 -3.58 13.97
N ALA A 107 28.14 -2.93 14.61
CA ALA A 107 26.92 -3.58 15.09
C ALA A 107 26.09 -4.16 13.93
N THR A 108 25.84 -3.36 12.88
CA THR A 108 25.12 -3.83 11.67
C THR A 108 25.87 -4.97 10.98
N LEU A 109 27.20 -4.92 10.92
CA LEU A 109 28.02 -6.02 10.38
C LEU A 109 27.92 -7.30 11.22
N GLN A 110 27.90 -7.19 12.55
CA GLN A 110 27.74 -8.33 13.44
C GLN A 110 26.35 -8.99 13.33
N GLU A 111 25.29 -8.20 13.18
CA GLU A 111 23.93 -8.70 12.97
C GLU A 111 23.83 -9.61 11.72
N HIS A 112 24.56 -9.26 10.66
CA HIS A 112 24.62 -10.04 9.43
C HIS A 112 25.78 -11.06 9.39
N ASN A 113 26.47 -11.29 10.53
CA ASN A 113 27.67 -12.14 10.65
C ASN A 113 28.72 -11.85 9.55
N ALA A 114 28.90 -10.58 9.21
CA ALA A 114 29.76 -10.12 8.13
C ALA A 114 30.93 -9.30 8.67
N SER A 115 32.02 -9.23 7.90
CA SER A 115 33.08 -8.23 8.08
C SER A 115 33.14 -7.38 6.83
N TYR A 116 33.50 -6.10 6.96
CA TYR A 116 33.53 -5.16 5.83
C TYR A 116 34.41 -5.66 4.68
N GLU A 117 35.52 -6.33 4.99
CA GLU A 117 36.47 -6.88 4.01
C GLU A 117 35.97 -8.16 3.32
N THR A 118 35.16 -8.97 4.01
CA THR A 118 34.66 -10.29 3.52
C THR A 118 33.20 -10.28 3.12
N LEU A 119 32.63 -9.09 2.92
CA LEU A 119 31.22 -8.88 2.67
C LEU A 119 30.78 -9.54 1.35
N THR A 120 29.72 -10.35 1.39
CA THR A 120 29.14 -10.97 0.19
C THR A 120 28.12 -10.06 -0.49
N LYS A 121 27.76 -10.35 -1.75
CA LYS A 121 26.75 -9.55 -2.47
C LYS A 121 25.38 -9.60 -1.80
N GLY A 122 25.00 -10.74 -1.23
CA GLY A 122 23.77 -10.91 -0.46
C GLY A 122 23.77 -10.00 0.77
N GLN A 123 24.81 -10.14 1.61
CA GLN A 123 24.98 -9.33 2.83
C GLN A 123 25.05 -7.84 2.52
N ALA A 124 25.75 -7.44 1.45
CA ALA A 124 25.86 -6.04 1.04
C ALA A 124 24.49 -5.46 0.69
N SER A 125 23.67 -6.23 -0.04
CA SER A 125 22.36 -5.77 -0.47
C SER A 125 21.41 -5.61 0.70
N GLU A 126 21.40 -6.57 1.64
CA GLU A 126 20.59 -6.49 2.86
C GLU A 126 20.95 -5.28 3.72
N ILE A 127 22.25 -5.05 3.95
CA ILE A 127 22.74 -3.90 4.72
C ILE A 127 22.37 -2.59 3.99
N ILE A 128 22.58 -2.51 2.68
CA ILE A 128 22.21 -1.34 1.86
C ILE A 128 20.71 -1.05 1.99
N ASP A 129 19.85 -2.06 1.90
CA ASP A 129 18.41 -1.87 1.98
C ASP A 129 17.98 -1.40 3.37
N GLY A 130 18.58 -1.93 4.45
CA GLY A 130 18.37 -1.44 5.81
C GLY A 130 18.79 0.03 6.00
N LEU A 131 19.98 0.40 5.48
CA LEU A 131 20.47 1.78 5.55
C LEU A 131 19.61 2.75 4.73
N LYS A 132 19.13 2.34 3.55
CA LYS A 132 18.19 3.14 2.76
C LYS A 132 16.89 3.39 3.50
N GLN A 133 16.34 2.38 4.18
CA GLN A 133 15.15 2.56 5.01
C GLN A 133 15.38 3.55 6.16
N GLN A 134 16.56 3.57 6.76
CA GLN A 134 16.92 4.56 7.79
C GLN A 134 17.03 5.97 7.21
N LEU A 135 17.58 6.10 6.00
CA LEU A 135 17.65 7.38 5.28
C LEU A 135 16.27 7.93 4.96
N ASP A 136 15.35 7.07 4.54
CA ASP A 136 13.95 7.41 4.27
C ASP A 136 13.17 7.77 5.55
N GLN A 137 13.60 7.29 6.73
CA GLN A 137 12.98 7.59 8.03
C GLN A 137 13.51 8.88 8.69
N LYS A 138 14.74 9.31 8.39
CA LYS A 138 15.36 10.53 8.94
C LYS A 138 14.56 11.83 8.74
N PRO A 139 13.80 12.07 7.64
CA PRO A 139 12.97 13.27 7.54
C PRO A 139 11.76 13.30 8.49
N ALA A 140 11.37 12.18 9.13
CA ALA A 140 10.22 12.14 10.03
C ALA A 140 10.57 12.48 11.49
N THR A 141 11.75 12.11 11.98
CA THR A 141 12.09 12.23 13.41
C THR A 141 12.48 13.65 13.83
N SER A 142 13.01 14.48 12.91
CA SER A 142 13.37 15.87 13.21
C SER A 142 12.17 16.78 13.52
N GLN A 143 10.94 16.38 13.17
CA GLN A 143 9.71 17.11 13.54
C GLN A 143 9.17 16.72 14.92
N ALA A 144 9.51 15.54 15.44
CA ALA A 144 9.01 15.06 16.73
C ALA A 144 9.76 15.66 17.94
N SER A 145 11.05 15.98 17.80
CA SER A 145 11.86 16.54 18.90
C SER A 145 11.63 18.02 19.18
N ALA A 146 11.01 18.76 18.25
CA ALA A 146 10.60 20.16 18.49
C ALA A 146 9.27 20.26 19.27
N ALA A 147 8.42 19.25 19.21
CA ALA A 147 7.10 19.24 19.87
C ALA A 147 7.17 18.90 21.38
N ALA A 148 8.23 18.22 21.83
CA ALA A 148 8.36 17.80 23.23
C ALA A 148 8.90 18.90 24.18
N ALA A 149 9.54 19.94 23.66
CA ALA A 149 10.13 21.01 24.47
C ALA A 149 9.13 22.09 24.92
N VAL A 150 7.91 22.11 24.36
CA VAL A 150 6.89 23.14 24.66
C VAL A 150 5.85 22.70 25.71
N ALA A 151 5.90 21.45 26.17
CA ALA A 151 4.86 20.86 27.04
C ALA A 151 5.13 20.99 28.56
N ALA A 152 6.09 21.81 28.99
CA ALA A 152 6.45 21.97 30.40
C ALA A 152 6.33 23.41 30.90
N SER A 153 5.10 23.89 31.15
CA SER A 153 4.78 24.81 32.27
C SER A 153 3.26 25.03 32.41
N PRO A 154 2.67 24.82 33.61
CA PRO A 154 1.27 25.06 33.88
C PRO A 154 1.04 26.42 34.54
N ASN A 155 0.10 27.23 34.06
CA ASN A 155 -0.64 28.13 34.95
C ASN A 155 -1.99 28.61 34.39
N ALA A 156 -2.89 28.83 35.33
CA ALA A 156 -4.34 28.90 35.18
C ALA A 156 -4.91 30.28 34.83
N ASN A 157 -6.18 30.22 34.40
CA ASN A 157 -7.27 31.22 34.51
C ASN A 157 -7.31 32.45 33.59
N GLY A 158 -8.46 32.59 32.91
CA GLY A 158 -9.19 33.85 32.84
C GLY A 158 -9.57 34.38 31.45
N THR A 159 -10.81 34.10 31.04
CA THR A 159 -11.75 34.99 30.31
C THR A 159 -11.34 35.68 29.00
N SER A 160 -12.01 35.23 27.93
CA SER A 160 -12.57 35.99 26.80
C SER A 160 -11.78 37.17 26.21
N ASN A 161 -11.21 36.94 25.03
CA ASN A 161 -11.16 37.97 23.99
C ASN A 161 -11.27 37.33 22.60
N MET A 162 -12.24 37.79 21.82
CA MET A 162 -12.36 37.52 20.39
C MET A 162 -11.26 38.30 19.66
N LEU A 163 -10.45 37.60 18.86
CA LEU A 163 -9.60 38.02 17.73
C LEU A 163 -8.29 37.21 17.72
N GLU A 164 -7.94 36.71 16.53
CA GLU A 164 -6.65 36.13 16.15
C GLU A 164 -6.26 34.75 16.72
N SER A 165 -6.40 33.71 15.89
CA SER A 165 -5.30 32.79 15.53
C SER A 165 -5.83 31.79 14.51
N THR A 166 -5.43 32.00 13.26
CA THR A 166 -5.42 30.97 12.22
C THR A 166 -4.84 29.69 12.80
N ALA A 167 -5.71 28.71 13.06
CA ALA A 167 -5.28 27.36 13.38
C ALA A 167 -4.31 26.95 12.28
N SER A 168 -3.02 26.88 12.62
CA SER A 168 -1.99 26.43 11.69
C SER A 168 -2.29 24.96 11.45
N GLU A 169 -3.10 24.69 10.42
CA GLU A 169 -3.36 23.34 9.97
C GLU A 169 -2.01 22.71 9.62
N PRO A 170 -1.78 21.43 9.99
CA PRO A 170 -0.53 20.78 9.69
C PRO A 170 -0.28 20.80 8.17
N PRO A 171 0.97 21.02 7.74
CA PRO A 171 1.32 21.00 6.33
C PRO A 171 1.06 19.60 5.75
N ALA A 172 0.69 19.56 4.48
CA ALA A 172 0.40 18.33 3.76
C ALA A 172 1.55 17.34 3.85
N SER A 173 1.23 16.06 4.06
CA SER A 173 2.26 15.03 4.17
C SER A 173 2.98 14.84 2.83
N THR A 174 4.28 14.50 2.86
CA THR A 174 5.09 14.24 1.66
C THR A 174 4.48 13.17 0.76
N ARG A 175 3.78 12.18 1.35
CA ARG A 175 3.03 11.15 0.58
C ARG A 175 1.86 11.74 -0.19
N GLN A 176 1.11 12.67 0.41
CA GLN A 176 0.00 13.36 -0.26
C GLN A 176 0.51 14.28 -1.37
N LEU A 177 1.61 15.01 -1.15
CA LEU A 177 2.22 15.86 -2.17
C LEU A 177 2.75 15.03 -3.36
N ALA A 178 3.43 13.91 -3.10
CA ALA A 178 3.89 13.00 -4.15
C ALA A 178 2.72 12.33 -4.90
N ALA A 179 1.62 12.03 -4.21
CA ALA A 179 0.40 11.51 -4.84
C ALA A 179 -0.25 12.56 -5.75
N LEU A 180 -0.35 13.81 -5.29
CA LEU A 180 -0.86 14.94 -6.06
C LEU A 180 -0.03 15.17 -7.32
N GLN A 181 1.30 15.21 -7.20
CA GLN A 181 2.20 15.34 -8.35
C GLN A 181 2.01 14.21 -9.37
N ARG A 182 1.85 12.97 -8.89
CA ARG A 182 1.64 11.80 -9.76
C ARG A 182 0.30 11.88 -10.50
N VAL A 183 -0.78 12.19 -9.79
CA VAL A 183 -2.12 12.28 -10.39
C VAL A 183 -2.22 13.47 -11.34
N ALA A 184 -1.67 14.63 -10.96
CA ALA A 184 -1.62 15.81 -11.84
C ALA A 184 -0.79 15.55 -13.10
N GLY A 185 0.37 14.90 -12.96
CA GLY A 185 1.22 14.50 -14.09
C GLY A 185 0.54 13.53 -15.05
N GLN A 186 -0.24 12.57 -14.53
CA GLN A 186 -1.05 11.65 -15.35
C GLN A 186 -2.18 12.37 -16.10
N GLN A 187 -2.72 13.45 -15.54
CA GLN A 187 -3.84 14.18 -16.11
C GLN A 187 -3.43 15.40 -16.96
N GLY A 188 -2.14 15.74 -16.98
CA GLY A 188 -1.64 16.95 -17.63
C GLY A 188 -2.18 18.25 -17.02
N VAL A 189 -2.53 18.23 -15.73
CA VAL A 189 -3.08 19.38 -15.01
C VAL A 189 -1.93 20.18 -14.40
N ASP A 190 -1.95 21.50 -14.58
CA ASP A 190 -1.02 22.41 -13.92
C ASP A 190 -1.42 22.59 -12.45
N LEU A 191 -0.83 21.76 -11.60
CA LEU A 191 -1.10 21.71 -10.17
C LEU A 191 -0.85 23.06 -9.47
N ASN A 192 0.19 23.80 -9.89
CA ASN A 192 0.49 25.11 -9.30
C ASN A 192 -0.55 26.17 -9.67
N ALA A 193 -1.11 26.09 -10.88
CA ALA A 193 -2.20 26.96 -11.30
C ALA A 193 -3.49 26.69 -10.50
N GLU A 194 -3.86 25.42 -10.31
CA GLU A 194 -5.05 25.05 -9.52
C GLU A 194 -4.93 25.44 -8.04
N ILE A 195 -3.75 25.25 -7.46
CA ILE A 195 -3.47 25.59 -6.06
C ILE A 195 -3.62 27.10 -5.82
N ARG A 196 -2.99 27.92 -6.68
CA ARG A 196 -3.10 29.38 -6.59
C ARG A 196 -4.52 29.86 -6.79
N GLN A 197 -5.25 29.25 -7.72
CA GLN A 197 -6.62 29.62 -8.03
C GLN A 197 -7.60 29.31 -6.89
N ARG A 198 -7.38 28.22 -6.15
CA ARG A 198 -8.35 27.70 -5.17
C ARG A 198 -8.02 28.01 -3.72
N PHE A 199 -6.75 27.91 -3.36
CA PHE A 199 -6.29 28.02 -1.97
C PHE A 199 -5.45 29.28 -1.74
N GLY A 200 -5.08 30.01 -2.80
CA GLY A 200 -4.22 31.19 -2.69
C GLY A 200 -2.77 30.89 -2.28
N ALA A 201 -2.43 29.61 -2.05
CA ALA A 201 -1.09 29.12 -1.78
C ALA A 201 -0.19 29.35 -2.99
N GLN A 202 1.05 29.80 -2.75
CA GLN A 202 1.99 30.11 -3.84
C GLN A 202 2.70 28.87 -4.35
N GLN A 203 2.88 27.88 -3.46
CA GLN A 203 3.63 26.65 -3.69
C GLN A 203 2.88 25.43 -3.18
N LEU A 204 3.22 24.27 -3.74
CA LEU A 204 2.63 22.97 -3.37
C LEU A 204 2.90 22.59 -1.91
N ASP A 205 4.01 23.07 -1.35
CA ASP A 205 4.44 22.78 0.03
C ASP A 205 3.68 23.62 1.08
N ASP A 206 2.95 24.65 0.65
CA ASP A 206 2.14 25.50 1.53
C ASP A 206 0.74 24.91 1.80
N LEU A 207 0.36 23.81 1.13
CA LEU A 207 -0.95 23.20 1.32
C LEU A 207 -1.06 22.56 2.70
N SER A 208 -2.21 22.71 3.32
CA SER A 208 -2.55 21.92 4.50
C SER A 208 -2.91 20.47 4.15
N VAL A 209 -2.87 19.57 5.14
CA VAL A 209 -3.31 18.17 4.98
C VAL A 209 -4.75 18.08 4.44
N ASN A 210 -5.63 18.99 4.87
CA ASN A 210 -7.03 19.00 4.46
C ASN A 210 -7.18 19.49 3.02
N GLU A 211 -6.45 20.54 2.63
CA GLU A 211 -6.44 21.09 1.27
C GLU A 211 -5.86 20.08 0.28
N ALA A 212 -4.74 19.44 0.63
CA ALA A 212 -4.12 18.40 -0.20
C ALA A 212 -5.02 17.16 -0.34
N GLY A 213 -5.71 16.76 0.72
CA GLY A 213 -6.69 15.68 0.68
C GLY A 213 -7.88 15.97 -0.22
N ALA A 214 -8.47 17.17 -0.09
CA ALA A 214 -9.59 17.61 -0.91
C ALA A 214 -9.22 17.66 -2.40
N LEU A 215 -8.05 18.21 -2.73
CA LEU A 215 -7.55 18.30 -4.10
C LEU A 215 -7.27 16.91 -4.70
N LEU A 216 -6.69 16.00 -3.92
CA LEU A 216 -6.40 14.64 -4.39
C LEU A 216 -7.67 13.87 -4.70
N GLN A 217 -8.68 13.97 -3.83
CA GLN A 217 -9.96 13.29 -4.02
C GLN A 217 -10.71 13.81 -5.25
N GLU A 218 -10.64 15.11 -5.52
CA GLU A 218 -11.25 15.72 -6.71
C GLU A 218 -10.53 15.27 -7.99
N LEU A 219 -9.21 15.30 -8.01
CA LEU A 219 -8.44 14.83 -9.16
C LEU A 219 -8.70 13.34 -9.44
N GLN A 220 -8.80 12.52 -8.40
CA GLN A 220 -9.18 11.10 -8.54
C GLN A 220 -10.62 10.90 -9.06
N GLN A 221 -11.57 11.71 -8.59
CA GLN A 221 -12.94 11.68 -9.11
C GLN A 221 -13.02 12.13 -10.58
N ARG A 222 -12.18 13.09 -10.98
CA ARG A 222 -12.10 13.55 -12.36
C ARG A 222 -11.54 12.49 -13.30
N SER A 223 -10.59 11.67 -12.84
CA SER A 223 -10.11 10.52 -13.63
C SER A 223 -11.18 9.44 -13.85
N LEU A 224 -12.11 9.26 -12.90
CA LEU A 224 -13.18 8.26 -13.02
C LEU A 224 -14.32 8.70 -13.95
N ARG A 225 -14.40 9.98 -14.30
CA ARG A 225 -15.46 10.56 -15.16
C ARG A 225 -15.04 10.78 -16.61
N ARG A 226 -13.79 10.47 -16.97
CA ARG A 226 -13.27 10.53 -18.34
C ARG A 226 -13.20 9.15 -18.94
#